data_AF-A0A8D8WL17-F1
#
_entry.id   AF-A0A8D8WL17-F1
#
_cell.length_a   1.000
_cell.length_b   1.000
_cell.length_c   1.000
_cell.angle_alpha   90.00
_cell.angle_beta   90.00
_cell.angle_gamma   90.00
#
_symmetry.space_group_name_H-M   'P 1'
#
loop_
_entity.id
_entity.type
_entity.pdbx_description
1 polymer ?
#
loop_
_entity_poly.entity_id
_entity_poly.type
_entity_poly.pdbx_seq_one_letter_code
_entity_poly.pdbx_strand_id
1 'polypeptide(L)'
;MSSLEINSDNLTVTQDKTKTRESSENVSRERNVNGSNEIGSGDTISHQFDIDENYLFVDEISRDDNQEAYFGLLEFEKPVLAPPNSLVIGSKLDTNIHSASCRLAFHGHMQHSFVDKNYDLSTLKIYKHKIKTGQLDRIVNPYEIICKNLFGKNQLNYVEDMFINFKVKLSTGETGFIENTFGKSGKIKIRLNSEIKTAQDGKSVSVELKFRRYLFNKKKINQE
;
A
#
# COMPACT_ATOMS: atom_id res chain seq x y z
N MET A 1 -18.40 10.65 -19.47
CA MET A 1 -18.71 9.21 -19.38
C MET A 1 -17.52 8.43 -19.88
N SER A 2 -16.71 7.90 -18.97
CA SER A 2 -15.75 6.84 -19.25
C SER A 2 -15.75 5.94 -18.02
N SER A 3 -16.51 4.86 -18.09
CA SER A 3 -16.56 3.81 -17.08
C SER A 3 -15.19 3.14 -17.01
N LEU A 4 -14.54 3.20 -15.85
CA LEU A 4 -13.39 2.36 -15.54
C LEU A 4 -13.91 1.05 -14.95
N GLU A 5 -14.15 0.08 -15.82
CA GLU A 5 -14.34 -1.32 -15.44
C GLU A 5 -13.01 -1.86 -14.90
N ILE A 6 -13.00 -2.21 -13.61
CA ILE A 6 -11.88 -2.94 -13.01
C ILE A 6 -12.21 -4.43 -13.16
N ASN A 7 -11.54 -5.04 -14.14
CA ASN A 7 -11.62 -6.45 -14.42
C ASN A 7 -10.97 -7.23 -13.26
N SER A 8 -11.75 -8.10 -12.64
CA SER A 8 -11.35 -8.98 -11.55
C SER A 8 -10.82 -10.29 -12.11
N ASP A 9 -9.51 -10.54 -12.02
CA ASP A 9 -8.96 -11.88 -12.23
C ASP A 9 -7.86 -12.18 -11.21
N ASN A 10 -8.22 -13.12 -10.33
CA ASN A 10 -7.41 -14.13 -9.64
C ASN A 10 -6.17 -13.69 -8.83
N LEU A 11 -6.37 -13.53 -7.51
CA LEU A 11 -5.35 -13.80 -6.50
C LEU A 11 -5.70 -15.05 -5.72
N THR A 12 -4.90 -16.10 -5.91
CA THR A 12 -4.86 -17.28 -5.04
C THR A 12 -4.04 -16.91 -3.80
N VAL A 13 -4.68 -16.84 -2.63
CA VAL A 13 -4.02 -16.66 -1.33
C VAL A 13 -3.71 -18.05 -0.78
N THR A 14 -2.44 -18.43 -0.78
CA THR A 14 -1.96 -19.57 0.00
C THR A 14 -1.62 -19.06 1.40
N GLN A 15 -2.41 -19.48 2.38
CA GLN A 15 -2.11 -19.28 3.79
C GLN A 15 -0.98 -20.22 4.20
N ASP A 16 0.08 -19.70 4.80
CA ASP A 16 0.95 -20.49 5.66
C ASP A 16 1.16 -19.80 7.00
N LYS A 17 0.71 -20.48 8.04
CA LYS A 17 0.88 -20.13 9.45
C LYS A 17 2.28 -20.55 9.87
N THR A 18 3.09 -19.62 10.36
CA THR A 18 4.06 -19.99 11.41
C THR A 18 4.39 -18.79 12.27
N LYS A 19 4.22 -19.03 13.57
CA LYS A 19 4.29 -18.12 14.69
C LYS A 19 5.74 -18.10 15.18
N THR A 20 6.38 -16.93 15.24
CA THR A 20 7.58 -16.77 16.06
C THR A 20 7.54 -15.40 16.73
N ARG A 21 7.57 -15.44 18.05
CA ARG A 21 7.61 -14.30 18.97
C ARG A 21 9.02 -13.69 18.91
N GLU A 22 9.11 -12.38 18.68
CA GLU A 22 10.22 -11.59 19.19
C GLU A 22 9.68 -10.28 19.76
N SER A 23 9.97 -10.10 21.04
CA SER A 23 9.74 -8.92 21.86
C SER A 23 10.76 -7.83 21.53
N SER A 24 10.30 -6.61 21.29
CA SER A 24 11.13 -5.43 21.52
C SER A 24 10.28 -4.27 22.02
N GLU A 25 10.71 -3.75 23.15
CA GLU A 25 10.21 -2.59 23.86
C GLU A 25 10.37 -1.34 23.00
N ASN A 26 9.39 -0.43 23.02
CA ASN A 26 9.60 0.96 22.61
C ASN A 26 8.72 1.92 23.43
N VAL A 27 9.36 2.42 24.49
CA VAL A 27 9.38 3.80 25.01
C VAL A 27 8.20 4.71 24.63
N SER A 28 7.29 4.87 25.58
CA SER A 28 6.21 5.87 25.60
C SER A 28 6.79 7.28 25.76
N ARG A 29 6.51 8.17 24.80
CA ARG A 29 6.67 9.63 24.97
C ARG A 29 5.34 10.21 25.45
N GLU A 30 5.23 10.48 26.74
CA GLU A 30 4.12 11.24 27.31
C GLU A 30 4.15 12.67 26.76
N ARG A 31 3.10 13.07 26.03
CA ARG A 31 2.79 14.48 25.78
C ARG A 31 1.61 14.89 26.66
N ASN A 32 1.92 15.78 27.58
CA ASN A 32 1.02 16.36 28.57
C ASN A 32 0.07 17.36 27.86
N VAL A 33 -1.25 17.16 27.97
CA VAL A 33 -2.25 18.15 27.54
C VAL A 33 -3.30 18.30 28.64
N ASN A 34 -3.24 19.43 29.33
CA ASN A 34 -4.26 19.89 30.28
C ASN A 34 -5.45 20.50 29.52
N GLY A 35 -6.68 20.23 29.99
CA GLY A 35 -7.85 21.08 29.75
C GLY A 35 -9.04 20.38 29.08
N SER A 36 -9.84 19.69 29.89
CA SER A 36 -11.12 19.08 29.53
C SER A 36 -12.20 20.13 29.26
N ASN A 37 -12.88 20.00 28.11
CA ASN A 37 -14.27 20.42 27.94
C ASN A 37 -15.06 19.18 27.52
N GLU A 38 -15.81 18.62 28.46
CA GLU A 38 -16.67 17.46 28.23
C GLU A 38 -17.87 17.87 27.38
N ILE A 39 -17.97 17.29 26.18
CA ILE A 39 -19.22 17.18 25.43
C ILE A 39 -19.51 15.69 25.35
N GLY A 40 -20.64 15.27 25.93
CA GLY A 40 -20.96 13.86 26.12
C GLY A 40 -21.06 13.08 24.81
N SER A 41 -20.01 12.31 24.51
CA SER A 41 -19.96 11.02 23.81
C SER A 41 -18.53 10.52 24.03
N GLY A 42 -18.31 9.23 24.26
CA GLY A 42 -17.01 8.66 24.65
C GLY A 42 -15.90 8.68 23.58
N ASP A 43 -15.77 9.75 22.81
CA ASP A 43 -14.79 9.91 21.73
C ASP A 43 -13.50 10.54 22.29
N THR A 44 -12.75 9.78 23.08
CA THR A 44 -11.55 10.29 23.78
C THR A 44 -10.27 10.28 22.93
N ILE A 45 -10.31 9.95 21.64
CA ILE A 45 -9.15 10.12 20.74
C ILE A 45 -9.62 10.63 19.37
N SER A 46 -9.39 11.92 19.10
CA SER A 46 -9.57 12.46 17.75
C SER A 46 -8.28 12.23 16.95
N HIS A 47 -8.26 11.19 16.13
CA HIS A 47 -7.23 11.07 15.11
C HIS A 47 -7.48 12.14 14.04
N GLN A 48 -6.68 13.20 14.06
CA GLN A 48 -6.75 14.26 13.08
C GLN A 48 -6.13 13.79 11.76
N PHE A 49 -6.84 14.02 10.66
CA PHE A 49 -6.30 13.75 9.32
C PHE A 49 -5.23 14.79 8.97
N ASP A 50 -4.08 14.34 8.49
CA ASP A 50 -3.01 15.18 7.96
C ASP A 50 -2.76 14.81 6.50
N ILE A 51 -3.00 15.75 5.59
CA ILE A 51 -2.86 15.53 4.15
C ILE A 51 -1.41 15.19 3.73
N ASP A 52 -0.43 15.58 4.55
CA ASP A 52 0.98 15.35 4.28
C ASP A 52 1.51 14.01 4.80
N GLU A 53 0.73 13.28 5.58
CA GLU A 53 1.11 11.98 6.10
C GLU A 53 0.83 10.83 5.13
N ASN A 54 1.58 9.73 5.27
CA ASN A 54 1.40 8.55 4.42
C ASN A 54 0.40 7.58 5.05
N TYR A 55 -0.60 7.18 4.27
CA TYR A 55 -1.62 6.25 4.72
C TYR A 55 -1.57 4.95 3.93
N LEU A 56 -1.59 3.82 4.63
CA LEU A 56 -1.75 2.51 4.02
C LEU A 56 -3.21 2.33 3.62
N PHE A 57 -3.43 1.99 2.35
CA PHE A 57 -4.74 1.61 1.87
C PHE A 57 -5.13 0.22 2.40
N VAL A 58 -6.37 0.09 2.85
CA VAL A 58 -6.98 -1.15 3.27
C VAL A 58 -8.26 -1.39 2.45
N ASP A 59 -8.39 -2.58 1.85
CA ASP A 59 -9.56 -2.94 1.03
C ASP A 59 -10.81 -3.21 1.92
N GLU A 60 -10.63 -3.78 3.12
CA GLU A 60 -11.70 -4.14 4.04
C GLU A 60 -11.29 -3.91 5.51
N ILE A 61 -12.19 -3.36 6.32
CA ILE A 61 -11.98 -3.16 7.75
C ILE A 61 -12.53 -4.36 8.52
N SER A 62 -11.69 -4.98 9.37
CA SER A 62 -12.11 -6.04 10.28
C SER A 62 -12.44 -5.48 11.66
N ARG A 63 -13.42 -6.08 12.34
CA ARG A 63 -13.73 -5.74 13.75
C ARG A 63 -12.63 -6.21 14.71
N ASP A 64 -11.86 -7.19 14.30
CA ASP A 64 -10.77 -7.76 15.11
C ASP A 64 -9.42 -7.06 14.85
N ASP A 65 -9.41 -6.01 14.01
CA ASP A 65 -8.19 -5.24 13.80
C ASP A 65 -7.91 -4.36 15.03
N ASN A 66 -6.64 -4.32 15.44
CA ASN A 66 -6.19 -3.53 16.60
C ASN A 66 -5.91 -2.07 16.23
N GLN A 67 -6.40 -1.60 15.07
CA GLN A 67 -6.26 -0.19 14.69
C GLN A 67 -7.21 0.68 15.50
N GLU A 68 -6.69 1.79 16.01
CA GLU A 68 -7.47 2.73 16.80
C GLU A 68 -8.49 3.51 15.94
N ALA A 69 -8.15 3.79 14.68
CA ALA A 69 -9.05 4.45 13.73
C ALA A 69 -8.68 4.20 12.27
N TYR A 70 -9.67 4.40 11.39
CA TYR A 70 -9.50 4.46 9.94
C TYR A 70 -10.03 5.78 9.41
N PHE A 71 -9.43 6.26 8.33
CA PHE A 71 -9.99 7.33 7.52
C PHE A 71 -10.70 6.73 6.30
N GLY A 72 -11.83 7.34 5.93
CA GLY A 72 -12.58 7.00 4.72
C GLY A 72 -12.57 8.18 3.75
N LEU A 73 -12.28 7.91 2.47
CA LEU A 73 -12.53 8.86 1.39
C LEU A 73 -13.91 8.58 0.81
N LEU A 74 -14.84 9.53 0.94
CA LEU A 74 -16.20 9.42 0.43
C LEU A 74 -16.36 10.27 -0.84
N GLU A 75 -16.63 9.61 -1.95
CA GLU A 75 -17.00 10.27 -3.21
C GLU A 75 -18.51 10.16 -3.41
N PHE A 76 -19.21 11.29 -3.33
CA PHE A 76 -20.67 11.34 -3.44
C PHE A 76 -21.13 11.45 -4.89
N GLU A 77 -22.25 10.79 -5.23
CA GLU A 77 -22.88 10.91 -6.56
C GLU A 77 -23.33 12.33 -6.89
N LYS A 78 -23.67 13.10 -5.85
CA LYS A 78 -24.11 14.50 -5.93
C LYS A 78 -23.36 15.32 -4.88
N PRO A 79 -23.05 16.60 -5.17
CA PRO A 79 -22.47 17.50 -4.17
C PRO A 79 -23.34 17.57 -2.92
N VAL A 80 -22.71 17.57 -1.74
CA VAL A 80 -23.38 17.68 -0.45
C VAL A 80 -22.95 18.98 0.21
N LEU A 81 -23.93 19.76 0.68
CA LEU A 81 -23.66 20.94 1.51
C LEU A 81 -23.63 20.50 2.98
N ALA A 82 -22.48 20.61 3.63
CA ALA A 82 -22.31 20.26 5.03
C ALA A 82 -21.37 21.27 5.71
N PRO A 83 -21.65 21.67 6.98
CA PRO A 83 -20.69 22.40 7.78
C PRO A 83 -19.37 21.62 7.97
N PRO A 84 -18.22 22.31 8.14
CA PRO A 84 -16.98 21.64 8.54
C PRO A 84 -17.16 20.77 9.78
N ASN A 85 -16.41 19.66 9.88
CA ASN A 85 -16.46 18.73 11.01
C ASN A 85 -17.84 18.10 11.28
N SER A 86 -18.74 18.06 10.28
CA SER A 86 -20.04 17.40 10.41
C SER A 86 -19.89 15.91 10.74
N LEU A 87 -20.81 15.40 11.56
CA LEU A 87 -20.98 13.97 11.78
C LEU A 87 -21.49 13.32 10.48
N VAL A 88 -20.81 12.26 10.07
CA VAL A 88 -21.13 11.43 8.91
C VAL A 88 -21.56 10.07 9.41
N ILE A 89 -22.68 9.56 8.89
CA ILE A 89 -23.19 8.21 9.18
C ILE A 89 -23.34 7.47 7.86
N GLY A 90 -22.65 6.34 7.73
CA GLY A 90 -22.81 5.41 6.62
C GLY A 90 -23.76 4.28 7.00
N SER A 91 -24.70 3.95 6.12
CA SER A 91 -25.67 2.88 6.36
C SER A 91 -26.03 2.14 5.09
N LYS A 92 -26.33 0.84 5.22
CA LYS A 92 -26.83 0.00 4.14
C LYS A 92 -28.35 -0.12 4.25
N LEU A 93 -29.08 0.76 3.55
CA LEU A 93 -30.55 0.86 3.65
C LEU A 93 -31.30 -0.05 2.69
N ASP A 94 -30.61 -0.61 1.69
CA ASP A 94 -31.15 -1.49 0.65
C ASP A 94 -31.34 -2.95 1.11
N THR A 95 -31.16 -3.25 2.40
CA THR A 95 -31.40 -4.60 2.96
C THR A 95 -32.88 -4.86 3.24
N ASN A 96 -33.26 -6.14 3.34
CA ASN A 96 -34.62 -6.55 3.68
C ASN A 96 -35.12 -5.84 4.95
N ILE A 97 -36.28 -5.18 4.85
CA ILE A 97 -36.91 -4.38 5.91
C ILE A 97 -37.27 -5.24 7.13
N HIS A 98 -37.49 -6.54 6.94
CA HIS A 98 -37.78 -7.48 8.03
C HIS A 98 -36.51 -8.09 8.66
N SER A 99 -35.32 -7.70 8.23
CA SER A 99 -34.07 -8.15 8.86
C SER A 99 -33.81 -7.41 10.17
N ALA A 100 -33.46 -8.16 11.21
CA ALA A 100 -33.09 -7.61 12.51
C ALA A 100 -31.62 -7.16 12.60
N SER A 101 -30.83 -7.27 11.52
CA SER A 101 -29.44 -6.85 11.54
C SER A 101 -29.29 -5.32 11.57
N CYS A 102 -28.28 -4.83 12.28
CA CYS A 102 -27.95 -3.41 12.29
C CYS A 102 -27.58 -2.96 10.87
N ARG A 103 -28.21 -1.88 10.40
CA ARG A 103 -27.98 -1.29 9.07
C ARG A 103 -26.99 -0.13 9.06
N LEU A 104 -26.59 0.35 10.23
CA LEU A 104 -25.52 1.34 10.36
C LEU A 104 -24.18 0.64 10.14
N ALA A 105 -23.42 1.11 9.17
CA ALA A 105 -22.14 0.53 8.79
C ALA A 105 -20.98 1.23 9.51
N PHE A 106 -20.99 2.55 9.56
CA PHE A 106 -19.96 3.36 10.22
C PHE A 106 -20.48 4.75 10.61
N HIS A 107 -19.75 5.41 11.50
CA HIS A 107 -19.89 6.84 11.76
C HIS A 107 -18.50 7.48 11.91
N GLY A 108 -18.41 8.79 11.77
CA GLY A 108 -17.18 9.55 11.96
C GLY A 108 -17.38 11.03 11.67
N HIS A 109 -16.34 11.84 11.86
CA HIS A 109 -16.39 13.27 11.59
C HIS A 109 -15.65 13.63 10.30
N MET A 110 -16.21 14.56 9.52
CA MET A 110 -15.58 15.07 8.30
C MET A 110 -14.31 15.89 8.64
N GLN A 111 -13.13 15.34 8.31
CA GLN A 111 -11.84 15.99 8.60
C GLN A 111 -11.34 16.90 7.47
N HIS A 112 -11.65 16.56 6.22
CA HIS A 112 -11.20 17.29 5.04
C HIS A 112 -12.28 17.27 3.95
N SER A 113 -12.38 18.35 3.18
CA SER A 113 -13.43 18.51 2.15
C SER A 113 -12.82 19.00 0.84
N PHE A 114 -13.08 18.26 -0.23
CA PHE A 114 -12.77 18.66 -1.59
C PHE A 114 -13.98 19.39 -2.18
N VAL A 115 -13.88 20.71 -2.35
CA VAL A 115 -15.00 21.57 -2.78
C VAL A 115 -15.04 21.83 -4.28
N ASP A 116 -13.89 21.74 -4.95
CA ASP A 116 -13.78 22.00 -6.38
C ASP A 116 -14.41 20.86 -7.20
N LYS A 117 -15.11 21.21 -8.27
CA LYS A 117 -15.70 20.21 -9.18
C LYS A 117 -14.66 19.26 -9.78
N ASN A 118 -13.44 19.74 -9.97
CA ASN A 118 -12.31 18.99 -10.50
C ASN A 118 -11.23 18.84 -9.42
N TYR A 119 -11.62 18.39 -8.22
CA TYR A 119 -10.70 18.18 -7.11
C TYR A 119 -9.54 17.25 -7.50
N ASP A 120 -8.35 17.54 -6.99
CA ASP A 120 -7.15 16.74 -7.24
C ASP A 120 -6.79 15.88 -6.03
N LEU A 121 -7.01 14.57 -6.17
CA LEU A 121 -6.65 13.58 -5.16
C LEU A 121 -5.15 13.23 -5.18
N SER A 122 -4.36 13.72 -6.15
CA SER A 122 -2.94 13.38 -6.27
C SER A 122 -2.09 13.87 -5.10
N THR A 123 -2.62 14.81 -4.33
CA THR A 123 -2.10 15.32 -3.06
C THR A 123 -2.16 14.26 -1.94
N LEU A 124 -3.14 13.37 -1.96
CA LEU A 124 -3.31 12.31 -0.97
C LEU A 124 -2.21 11.26 -1.08
N LYS A 125 -1.48 11.05 0.01
CA LYS A 125 -0.36 10.09 0.09
C LYS A 125 -0.83 8.70 0.53
N ILE A 126 -1.85 8.18 -0.15
CA ILE A 126 -2.43 6.85 0.10
C ILE A 126 -1.74 5.81 -0.79
N TYR A 127 -1.19 4.75 -0.19
CA TYR A 127 -0.39 3.74 -0.91
C TYR A 127 -0.82 2.29 -0.64
N LYS A 128 -0.53 1.39 -1.60
CA LYS A 128 -0.55 -0.07 -1.41
C LYS A 128 0.89 -0.59 -1.42
N HIS A 129 1.17 -1.57 -0.56
CA HIS A 129 2.37 -2.40 -0.71
C HIS A 129 2.28 -3.22 -1.99
N LYS A 130 3.36 -3.27 -2.75
CA LYS A 130 3.48 -4.04 -3.98
C LYS A 130 4.76 -4.84 -3.96
N ILE A 131 4.63 -6.11 -4.35
CA ILE A 131 5.73 -7.04 -4.48
C ILE A 131 5.77 -7.47 -5.94
N LYS A 132 6.97 -7.40 -6.54
CA LYS A 132 7.26 -8.00 -7.84
C LYS A 132 8.29 -9.08 -7.65
N THR A 133 8.07 -10.22 -8.30
CA THR A 133 8.99 -11.35 -8.27
C THR A 133 9.51 -11.63 -9.68
N GLY A 134 10.79 -11.96 -9.76
CA GLY A 134 11.49 -12.31 -10.97
C GLY A 134 12.37 -13.53 -10.73
N GLN A 135 13.07 -13.95 -11.76
CA GLN A 135 13.96 -15.10 -11.72
C GLN A 135 15.35 -14.72 -12.22
N LEU A 136 16.38 -15.34 -11.65
CA LEU A 136 17.72 -15.28 -12.19
C LEU A 136 17.72 -15.88 -13.61
N ASP A 137 18.19 -15.11 -14.58
CA ASP A 137 18.41 -15.57 -15.96
C ASP A 137 19.83 -16.09 -16.13
N ARG A 138 20.82 -15.28 -15.72
CA ARG A 138 22.24 -15.63 -15.71
C ARG A 138 23.05 -14.74 -14.78
N ILE A 139 24.20 -15.25 -14.36
CA ILE A 139 25.23 -14.50 -13.64
C ILE A 139 26.19 -13.93 -14.69
N VAL A 140 26.43 -12.62 -14.66
CA VAL A 140 27.41 -11.95 -15.54
C VAL A 140 28.79 -11.99 -14.89
N ASN A 141 28.84 -11.68 -13.60
CA ASN A 141 30.02 -11.76 -12.74
C ASN A 141 29.54 -11.93 -11.27
N PRO A 142 30.43 -12.12 -10.28
CA PRO A 142 30.01 -12.38 -8.89
C PRO A 142 29.11 -11.30 -8.27
N TYR A 143 29.14 -10.06 -8.79
CA TYR A 143 28.38 -8.92 -8.28
C TYR A 143 27.29 -8.43 -9.24
N GLU A 144 27.09 -9.09 -10.39
CA GLU A 144 26.16 -8.65 -11.42
C GLU A 144 25.37 -9.83 -12.00
N ILE A 145 24.06 -9.68 -12.01
CA ILE A 145 23.14 -10.68 -12.53
C ILE A 145 22.15 -10.07 -13.51
N ILE A 146 21.65 -10.90 -14.41
CA ILE A 146 20.49 -10.58 -15.23
C ILE A 146 19.28 -11.29 -14.64
N CYS A 147 18.23 -10.53 -14.38
CA CYS A 147 16.94 -11.03 -13.92
C CYS A 147 15.90 -10.91 -15.05
N LYS A 148 15.07 -11.94 -15.20
CA LYS A 148 13.93 -11.97 -16.10
C LYS A 148 12.62 -11.98 -15.31
N ASN A 149 11.53 -11.59 -15.97
CA ASN A 149 10.17 -11.67 -15.46
C ASN A 149 9.85 -10.79 -14.22
N LEU A 150 10.76 -9.91 -13.77
CA LEU A 150 10.43 -8.92 -12.74
C LEU A 150 9.46 -7.84 -13.29
N PHE A 151 9.61 -7.52 -14.58
CA PHE A 151 8.76 -6.59 -15.33
C PHE A 151 8.36 -7.20 -16.67
N GLY A 152 7.21 -6.77 -17.20
CA GLY A 152 6.78 -7.16 -18.54
C GLY A 152 7.67 -6.51 -19.62
N LYS A 153 7.73 -7.13 -20.82
CA LYS A 153 8.56 -6.63 -21.94
C LYS A 153 8.28 -5.18 -22.31
N ASN A 154 7.01 -4.76 -22.23
CA ASN A 154 6.57 -3.41 -22.59
C ASN A 154 6.73 -2.39 -21.44
N GLN A 155 7.36 -2.78 -20.32
CA GLN A 155 7.51 -1.93 -19.14
C GLN A 155 8.96 -1.45 -18.95
N LEU A 156 9.86 -1.70 -19.89
CA LEU A 156 11.28 -1.37 -19.73
C LEU A 156 11.54 0.14 -19.57
N ASN A 157 10.93 0.98 -20.39
CA ASN A 157 11.06 2.44 -20.24
C ASN A 157 10.59 2.90 -18.84
N TYR A 158 9.50 2.30 -18.36
CA TYR A 158 8.97 2.60 -17.02
C TYR A 158 9.91 2.13 -15.90
N VAL A 159 10.64 1.03 -16.09
CA VAL A 159 11.69 0.59 -15.15
C VAL A 159 12.82 1.61 -15.09
N GLU A 160 13.28 2.06 -16.26
CA GLU A 160 14.38 3.03 -16.38
C GLU A 160 14.04 4.37 -15.72
N ASP A 161 12.78 4.82 -15.85
CA ASP A 161 12.34 6.09 -15.26
C ASP A 161 12.11 6.02 -13.74
N MET A 162 11.72 4.86 -13.20
CA MET A 162 11.12 4.79 -11.85
C MET A 162 11.76 3.80 -10.87
N PHE A 163 12.53 2.81 -11.36
CA PHE A 163 12.97 1.66 -10.55
C PHE A 163 14.49 1.52 -10.45
N ILE A 164 15.27 2.33 -11.17
CA ILE A 164 16.73 2.37 -11.02
C ILE A 164 17.09 2.71 -9.57
N ASN A 165 18.09 2.01 -9.03
CA ASN A 165 18.53 2.04 -7.63
C ASN A 165 17.56 1.45 -6.60
N PHE A 166 16.39 0.92 -7.00
CA PHE A 166 15.55 0.20 -6.04
C PHE A 166 16.19 -1.11 -5.62
N LYS A 167 16.05 -1.39 -4.32
CA LYS A 167 16.64 -2.54 -3.66
C LYS A 167 15.84 -3.78 -4.00
N VAL A 168 16.57 -4.85 -4.24
CA VAL A 168 16.02 -6.18 -4.48
C VAL A 168 16.67 -7.18 -3.55
N LYS A 169 15.94 -8.24 -3.21
CA LYS A 169 16.41 -9.34 -2.37
C LYS A 169 16.32 -10.64 -3.15
N LEU A 170 17.38 -11.43 -3.10
CA LEU A 170 17.41 -12.76 -3.68
C LEU A 170 16.90 -13.79 -2.68
N SER A 171 16.36 -14.91 -3.17
CA SER A 171 15.97 -16.05 -2.34
C SER A 171 17.14 -16.69 -1.58
N THR A 172 18.36 -16.48 -2.05
CA THR A 172 19.62 -16.92 -1.44
C THR A 172 20.10 -16.00 -0.30
N GLY A 173 19.44 -14.85 -0.11
CA GLY A 173 19.67 -13.93 1.00
C GLY A 173 20.46 -12.68 0.64
N GLU A 174 21.15 -12.66 -0.50
CA GLU A 174 21.86 -11.48 -0.99
C GLU A 174 20.88 -10.35 -1.34
N THR A 175 21.41 -9.14 -1.24
CA THR A 175 20.69 -7.93 -1.63
C THR A 175 21.45 -7.23 -2.74
N GLY A 176 20.72 -6.45 -3.51
CA GLY A 176 21.27 -5.65 -4.59
C GLY A 176 20.34 -4.51 -4.95
N PHE A 177 20.61 -3.87 -6.07
CA PHE A 177 19.76 -2.83 -6.63
C PHE A 177 19.64 -2.97 -8.14
N ILE A 178 18.53 -2.49 -8.69
CA ILE A 178 18.30 -2.44 -10.13
C ILE A 178 19.25 -1.39 -10.72
N GLU A 179 20.18 -1.83 -11.55
CA GLU A 179 21.18 -0.94 -12.15
C GLU A 179 20.69 -0.38 -13.47
N ASN A 180 20.14 -1.23 -14.34
CA ASN A 180 19.69 -0.86 -15.68
C ASN A 180 18.72 -1.89 -16.26
N THR A 181 18.07 -1.53 -17.37
CA THR A 181 17.37 -2.51 -18.22
C THR A 181 18.37 -3.34 -19.05
N PHE A 182 17.96 -4.52 -19.52
CA PHE A 182 18.80 -5.39 -20.35
C PHE A 182 18.11 -5.76 -21.67
N GLY A 183 18.46 -5.03 -22.73
CA GLY A 183 17.88 -5.20 -24.06
C GLY A 183 16.37 -4.96 -24.09
N LYS A 184 15.66 -5.53 -25.09
CA LYS A 184 14.20 -5.33 -25.28
C LYS A 184 13.33 -6.47 -24.74
N SER A 185 13.91 -7.35 -23.92
CA SER A 185 13.30 -8.65 -23.55
C SER A 185 12.61 -8.68 -22.19
N GLY A 186 12.38 -7.52 -21.56
CA GLY A 186 11.85 -7.46 -20.19
C GLY A 186 12.85 -7.92 -19.12
N LYS A 187 14.14 -8.02 -19.49
CA LYS A 187 15.23 -8.36 -18.58
C LYS A 187 15.81 -7.10 -17.96
N ILE A 188 16.34 -7.24 -16.76
CA ILE A 188 16.97 -6.15 -16.02
C ILE A 188 18.32 -6.62 -15.49
N LYS A 189 19.26 -5.67 -15.38
CA LYS A 189 20.55 -5.84 -14.74
C LYS A 189 20.44 -5.44 -13.28
N ILE A 190 20.90 -6.31 -12.39
CA ILE A 190 20.95 -6.07 -10.95
C ILE A 190 22.40 -6.13 -10.50
N ARG A 191 22.81 -5.12 -9.74
CA ARG A 191 24.08 -5.10 -9.04
C ARG A 191 23.88 -5.60 -7.61
N LEU A 192 24.67 -6.58 -7.19
CA LEU A 192 24.63 -7.15 -5.86
C LEU A 192 25.60 -6.42 -4.92
N ASN A 193 25.24 -6.36 -3.65
CA ASN A 193 26.06 -5.78 -2.58
C ASN A 193 27.11 -6.77 -2.05
N SER A 194 26.96 -8.05 -2.38
CA SER A 194 27.85 -9.15 -2.01
C SER A 194 27.93 -10.16 -3.13
N GLU A 195 28.98 -10.97 -3.16
CA GLU A 195 29.11 -12.05 -4.13
C GLU A 195 27.93 -13.01 -4.04
N ILE A 196 27.42 -13.41 -5.21
CA ILE A 196 26.33 -14.38 -5.28
C ILE A 196 26.80 -15.76 -4.82
N LYS A 197 26.18 -16.27 -3.76
CA LYS A 197 26.40 -17.65 -3.31
C LYS A 197 25.46 -18.53 -4.10
N THR A 198 25.96 -19.05 -5.22
CA THR A 198 25.16 -19.99 -6.02
C THR A 198 24.93 -21.25 -5.18
N ALA A 199 23.68 -21.51 -4.78
CA ALA A 199 23.33 -22.79 -4.19
C ALA A 199 23.50 -23.89 -5.28
N GLN A 200 24.33 -24.88 -4.99
CA GLN A 200 24.71 -25.99 -5.89
C GLN A 200 23.56 -26.97 -6.21
N ASP A 201 22.31 -26.69 -5.81
CA ASP A 201 21.23 -27.69 -5.79
C ASP A 201 20.05 -27.30 -6.67
N GLY A 202 20.23 -27.21 -8.00
CA GLY A 202 19.14 -27.24 -9.01
C GLY A 202 17.96 -26.27 -8.84
N LYS A 203 17.97 -25.37 -7.86
CA LYS A 203 16.87 -24.48 -7.49
C LYS A 203 17.03 -23.17 -8.24
N SER A 204 15.93 -22.76 -8.88
CA SER A 204 15.85 -21.45 -9.52
C SER A 204 15.91 -20.35 -8.44
N VAL A 205 16.88 -19.45 -8.55
CA VAL A 205 17.01 -18.29 -7.66
C VAL A 205 15.95 -17.25 -8.04
N SER A 206 15.11 -16.85 -7.08
CA SER A 206 14.12 -15.79 -7.28
C SER A 206 14.66 -14.44 -6.80
N VAL A 207 14.15 -13.37 -7.41
CA VAL A 207 14.43 -11.98 -7.05
C VAL A 207 13.13 -11.33 -6.65
N GLU A 208 13.12 -10.67 -5.50
CA GLU A 208 11.98 -9.93 -4.96
C GLU A 208 12.29 -8.43 -4.92
N LEU A 209 11.34 -7.64 -5.39
CA LEU A 209 11.31 -6.18 -5.29
C LEU A 209 10.05 -5.77 -4.51
N LYS A 210 10.23 -5.01 -3.44
CA LYS A 210 9.15 -4.44 -2.62
C LYS A 210 9.13 -2.92 -2.71
N PHE A 211 7.94 -2.36 -2.91
CA PHE A 211 7.76 -0.90 -3.05
C PHE A 211 6.34 -0.47 -2.69
N ARG A 212 6.19 0.82 -2.37
CA ARG A 212 4.92 1.48 -2.15
C ARG A 212 4.44 2.11 -3.46
N ARG A 213 3.21 1.78 -3.87
CA ARG A 213 2.54 2.40 -5.02
C ARG A 213 1.41 3.29 -4.54
N TYR A 214 1.47 4.58 -4.84
CA TYR A 214 0.44 5.54 -4.48
C TYR A 214 -0.77 5.43 -5.42
N LEU A 215 -1.98 5.49 -4.85
CA LEU A 215 -3.23 5.28 -5.58
C LEU A 215 -3.54 6.43 -6.54
N PHE A 216 -3.50 7.65 -6.00
CA PHE A 216 -3.90 8.86 -6.72
C PHE A 216 -2.74 9.57 -7.42
N ASN A 217 -1.51 9.14 -7.15
CA ASN A 217 -0.32 9.60 -7.86
C ASN A 217 0.44 8.41 -8.47
N LYS A 218 0.05 8.03 -9.70
CA LYS A 218 0.57 6.84 -10.38
C LYS A 218 2.07 6.89 -10.70
N LYS A 219 2.66 8.10 -10.76
CA LYS A 219 4.09 8.33 -10.99
C LYS A 219 4.90 8.29 -9.69
N LYS A 220 4.26 8.46 -8.54
CA LYS A 220 4.92 8.38 -7.24
C LYS A 220 5.04 6.93 -6.82
N ILE A 221 6.28 6.46 -6.70
CA ILE A 221 6.65 5.15 -6.18
C ILE A 221 7.84 5.33 -5.26
N ASN A 222 7.77 4.71 -4.09
CA ASN A 222 8.85 4.75 -3.11
C ASN A 222 9.30 3.33 -2.76
N GLN A 223 10.61 3.19 -2.52
CA GLN A 223 11.18 1.97 -1.95
C GLN A 223 10.50 1.66 -0.61
N GLU A 224 10.20 0.37 -0.36
CA GLU A 224 9.80 -0.11 0.96
C GLU A 224 11.02 -0.23 1.90
#